data_AF-A0A2B7GNH3-F1
#
_entry.id   AF-A0A2B7GNH3-F1
#
_cell.length_a   1.000
_cell.length_b   1.000
_cell.length_c   1.000
_cell.angle_alpha   90.00
_cell.angle_beta   90.00
_cell.angle_gamma   90.00
#
_symmetry.space_group_name_H-M   'P 1'
#
loop_
_entity.id
_entity.type
_entity.pdbx_description
1 polymer ?
#
loop_
_entity_poly.entity_id
_entity_poly.type
_entity_poly.pdbx_seq_one_letter_code
_entity_poly.pdbx_strand_id
1 'polypeptide(L)' 'MWANEPRSLPDWIEDAYEIHVPEIEDREGGLSQEQAYDRLLAHDTFPSEPADAEYAIERLLDSVWFYEVDGSLRVTDPDA' A
#
# COMPACT_ATOMS: atom_id res chain seq x y z
N MET A 1 25.65 17.52 -1.43
CA MET A 1 25.14 16.14 -1.40
C MET A 1 23.67 16.25 -1.07
N TRP A 2 22.78 16.10 -2.04
CA TRP A 2 21.36 15.96 -1.74
C TRP A 2 21.16 14.55 -1.23
N ALA A 3 20.72 14.41 0.02
CA ALA A 3 20.36 13.11 0.56
C ALA A 3 19.21 12.57 -0.28
N ASN A 4 19.49 11.53 -1.07
CA ASN A 4 18.49 10.67 -1.69
C ASN A 4 17.96 9.71 -0.62
N GLU A 5 17.57 10.23 0.54
CA GLU A 5 16.75 9.46 1.47
C GLU A 5 15.34 9.53 0.89
N PRO A 6 14.74 8.39 0.47
CA PRO A 6 13.34 8.39 0.10
C PRO A 6 12.59 8.97 1.30
N ARG A 7 11.83 10.05 1.09
CA ARG A 7 11.11 10.72 2.17
C ARG A 7 10.24 9.68 2.85
N SER A 8 10.47 9.46 4.15
CA SER A 8 9.67 8.55 4.97
C SER A 8 8.19 8.81 4.74
N LEU A 9 7.41 7.74 4.64
CA LEU A 9 5.98 7.87 4.49
C LEU A 9 5.38 8.42 5.80
N PRO A 10 4.23 9.12 5.74
CA PRO A 10 3.47 9.39 6.95
C PRO A 10 3.05 8.07 7.62
N ASP A 11 3.04 8.02 8.96
CA ASP A 11 2.74 6.81 9.73
C ASP A 11 1.45 6.10 9.25
N TRP A 12 0.38 6.87 8.99
CA TRP A 12 -0.90 6.30 8.55
C TRP A 12 -0.86 5.64 7.15
N ILE A 13 0.12 5.99 6.31
CA ILE A 13 0.35 5.32 5.02
C ILE A 13 1.21 4.07 5.22
N GLU A 14 2.13 4.07 6.18
CA GLU A 14 2.83 2.86 6.62
C GLU A 14 1.84 1.87 7.25
N ASP A 15 0.87 2.34 8.03
CA ASP A 15 -0.22 1.50 8.56
C ASP A 15 -1.02 0.86 7.42
N ALA A 16 -1.35 1.62 6.36
CA ALA A 16 -2.00 1.07 5.18
C ALA A 16 -1.17 -0.04 4.54
N TYR A 17 0.15 0.15 4.42
CA TYR A 17 1.05 -0.87 3.92
C TYR A 17 1.01 -2.14 4.78
N GLU A 18 1.17 -2.00 6.11
CA GLU A 18 1.15 -3.13 7.05
C GLU A 18 -0.18 -3.91 7.04
N ILE A 19 -1.31 -3.24 6.81
CA ILE A 19 -2.63 -3.89 6.68
C ILE A 19 -2.70 -4.81 5.44
N HIS A 20 -1.98 -4.47 4.37
CA HIS A 20 -2.05 -5.14 3.07
C HIS A 20 -1.03 -6.24 2.90
N VAL A 21 0.20 -6.05 3.39
CA VAL A 21 1.33 -6.98 3.20
C VAL A 21 0.97 -8.44 3.50
N PRO A 22 0.36 -8.79 4.65
CA PRO A 22 0.06 -10.19 4.97
C PRO A 22 -0.85 -10.86 3.93
N GLU A 23 -1.79 -10.11 3.38
CA GLU A 23 -2.75 -10.62 2.40
C GLU A 23 -2.16 -10.68 1.00
N ILE A 24 -1.32 -9.70 0.63
CA ILE A 24 -0.60 -9.71 -0.65
C ILE A 24 0.37 -10.89 -0.70
N GLU A 25 1.07 -11.19 0.40
CA GLU A 25 2.04 -12.28 0.49
C GLU A 25 1.36 -13.67 0.53
N ASP A 26 0.20 -13.80 1.19
CA ASP A 26 -0.57 -15.07 1.21
C ASP A 26 -1.16 -15.42 -0.16
N ARG A 27 -1.36 -14.41 -1.02
CA ARG A 27 -2.02 -14.57 -2.32
C ARG A 27 -0.99 -14.54 -3.46
N GLU A 28 -0.76 -15.68 -4.10
CA GLU A 28 0.21 -15.83 -5.23
C GLU A 28 0.02 -14.82 -6.39
N GLY A 29 -1.11 -14.11 -6.46
CA GLY A 29 -1.40 -13.09 -7.47
C GLY A 29 -1.35 -11.63 -6.99
N GLY A 30 -1.28 -11.36 -5.69
CA GLY A 30 -1.47 -10.04 -5.09
C GLY A 30 -2.95 -9.68 -4.83
N LEU A 31 -3.23 -8.41 -4.55
CA LEU A 31 -4.56 -7.87 -4.25
C LEU A 31 -5.05 -6.92 -5.36
N SER A 32 -6.33 -6.98 -5.74
CA SER A 32 -6.85 -5.91 -6.60
C SER A 32 -6.93 -4.58 -5.85
N GLN A 33 -6.89 -3.46 -6.58
CA GLN A 33 -7.02 -2.13 -5.97
C GLN A 33 -8.35 -1.97 -5.21
N GLU A 34 -9.44 -2.53 -5.74
CA GLU A 34 -10.76 -2.54 -5.06
C GLU A 34 -10.71 -3.31 -3.74
N GLN A 35 -10.05 -4.49 -3.72
CA GLN A 35 -9.91 -5.28 -2.49
C GLN A 35 -9.05 -4.57 -1.46
N ALA A 36 -7.99 -3.89 -1.91
CA ALA A 36 -7.14 -3.11 -1.04
C ALA A 36 -7.92 -1.94 -0.41
N TYR A 37 -8.67 -1.23 -1.25
CA TYR A 37 -9.53 -0.12 -0.82
C TYR A 37 -10.58 -0.58 0.20
N ASP A 38 -11.33 -1.64 -0.08
CA ASP A 38 -12.35 -2.16 0.84
C ASP A 38 -11.73 -2.62 2.17
N ARG A 39 -10.51 -3.16 2.13
CA ARG A 39 -9.79 -3.59 3.33
C ARG A 39 -9.38 -2.40 4.20
N LEU A 40 -8.88 -1.31 3.62
CA LEU A 40 -8.58 -0.09 4.37
C LEU A 40 -9.82 0.46 5.06
N LEU A 41 -10.95 0.53 4.36
CA LEU A 41 -12.20 1.03 4.94
C LEU A 41 -12.80 0.13 6.01
N ALA A 42 -12.54 -1.19 5.93
CA ALA A 42 -12.99 -2.14 6.92
C ALA A 42 -12.08 -2.23 8.16
N HIS A 43 -10.89 -1.62 8.12
CA HIS A 43 -9.90 -1.74 9.19
C HIS A 43 -10.04 -0.63 10.23
N ASP A 44 -10.34 -0.99 11.48
CA ASP A 44 -10.65 -0.04 12.56
C ASP A 44 -9.52 0.96 12.89
N THR A 45 -8.27 0.63 12.55
CA THR A 45 -7.11 1.48 12.83
C THR A 45 -6.77 2.44 11.70
N PHE A 46 -7.38 2.29 10.52
CA PHE A 46 -7.15 3.15 9.38
C PHE A 46 -8.24 4.24 9.30
N PRO A 47 -7.96 5.45 8.82
CA PRO A 47 -8.98 6.47 8.59
C PRO A 47 -10.15 5.94 7.76
N SER A 48 -11.37 6.10 8.25
CA SER A 48 -12.58 5.57 7.59
C SER A 48 -13.05 6.40 6.39
N GLU A 49 -12.30 7.42 5.99
CA GLU A 49 -12.67 8.28 4.86
C GLU A 49 -12.23 7.61 3.53
N PRO A 50 -13.17 7.41 2.58
CA PRO A 50 -12.88 6.91 1.23
C PRO A 50 -11.65 7.51 0.55
N ALA A 51 -11.53 8.83 0.61
CA ALA A 51 -10.45 9.56 -0.05
C ALA A 51 -9.07 9.26 0.57
N ASP A 52 -9.01 8.96 1.87
CA ASP A 52 -7.76 8.60 2.53
C ASP A 52 -7.30 7.20 2.11
N ALA A 53 -8.24 6.26 1.93
CA ALA A 53 -7.94 4.91 1.43
C ALA A 53 -7.40 4.94 -0.01
N GLU A 54 -8.06 5.69 -0.90
CA GLU A 54 -7.61 5.90 -2.27
C GLU A 54 -6.21 6.53 -2.30
N TYR A 55 -6.01 7.63 -1.57
CA TYR A 55 -4.74 8.33 -1.52
C TYR A 55 -3.61 7.46 -0.96
N ALA A 56 -3.86 6.66 0.09
CA ALA A 56 -2.85 5.78 0.66
C ALA A 56 -2.35 4.76 -0.37
N ILE A 57 -3.25 4.13 -1.12
CA ILE A 57 -2.90 3.15 -2.15
C ILE A 57 -2.10 3.81 -3.27
N GLU A 58 -2.57 4.96 -3.78
CA GLU A 58 -1.85 5.73 -4.80
C GLU A 58 -0.45 6.12 -4.33
N ARG A 59 -0.32 6.54 -3.08
CA ARG A 59 0.96 6.94 -2.51
C ARG A 59 1.93 5.78 -2.37
N LEU A 60 1.46 4.60 -1.99
CA LEU A 60 2.27 3.38 -1.91
C LEU A 60 2.76 2.93 -3.29
N LEU A 61 1.96 3.13 -4.33
CA LEU A 61 2.38 2.90 -5.72
C LEU A 61 3.41 3.93 -6.20
N ASP A 62 3.16 5.23 -5.99
CA ASP A 62 4.05 6.32 -6.41
C ASP A 62 5.42 6.26 -5.71
N SER A 63 5.43 5.80 -4.46
CA SER A 63 6.66 5.60 -3.68
C SER A 63 7.30 4.23 -3.90
N VAL A 64 6.74 3.38 -4.77
CA VAL A 64 7.27 2.07 -5.15
C VAL A 64 7.35 1.10 -3.96
N TRP A 65 6.51 1.28 -2.95
CA TRP A 65 6.30 0.28 -1.90
C TRP A 65 5.40 -0.85 -2.42
N PHE A 66 4.43 -0.48 -3.26
CA PHE A 66 3.69 -1.41 -4.10
C PHE A 66 4.03 -1.20 -5.57
N TYR A 67 3.78 -2.25 -6.36
CA TYR A 67 3.70 -2.20 -7.80
C TYR A 67 2.48 -2.98 -8.28
N GLU A 68 1.97 -2.63 -9.46
CA GLU A 68 0.80 -3.29 -10.05
C GLU A 68 1.22 -4.18 -11.23
N VAL A 69 0.67 -5.39 -11.28
CA VAL A 69 0.79 -6.30 -12.42
C VAL A 69 -0.57 -6.94 -12.69
N ASP A 70 -1.05 -6.79 -13.93
CA ASP A 70 -2.34 -7.33 -14.37
C ASP A 70 -3.52 -6.89 -13.48
N GLY A 71 -3.52 -5.65 -12.98
CA GLY A 71 -4.57 -5.14 -12.08
C GLY A 71 -4.43 -5.56 -10.62
N SER A 72 -3.34 -6.24 -10.26
CA SER A 72 -3.07 -6.69 -8.90
C SER A 72 -1.84 -6.02 -8.30
N LEU A 73 -2.04 -5.43 -7.12
CA LEU A 73 -1.03 -4.85 -6.24
C LEU A 73 -0.16 -5.94 -5.64
N ARG A 74 1.15 -5.70 -5.64
CA ARG A 74 2.20 -6.54 -5.05
C ARG A 74 3.16 -5.70 -4.23
N VAL A 75 3.77 -6.31 -3.21
CA VAL A 75 4.82 -5.69 -2.40
C VAL A 75 6.11 -5.64 -3.19
N THR A 76 6.71 -4.45 -3.32
CA THR A 76 8.07 -4.32 -3.85
C THR A 76 9.05 -4.89 -2.85
N ASP A 77 9.82 -5.89 -3.28
CA ASP A 77 10.88 -6.45 -2.46
C ASP A 77 12.10 -5.50 -2.50
N PRO A 78 12.54 -4.91 -1.37
CA PRO A 78 13.63 -3.94 -1.36
C PRO A 78 14.99 -4.56 -1.71
N ASP A 79 15.10 -5.89 -1.68
CA ASP A 79 16.30 -6.66 -2.01
C ASP A 79 16.28 -7.27 -3.43
N ALA A 80 15.25 -7.01 -4.24
CA ALA A 80 15.10 -7.54 -5.60
C ALA A 80 15.98 -6.85 -6.68
#